data_AF-A0A8P0NXF0-F1
#
_entry.id   AF-A0A8P0NXF0-F1
#
_cell.length_a   1.000
_cell.length_b   1.000
_cell.length_c   1.000
_cell.angle_alpha   90.00
_cell.angle_beta   90.00
_cell.angle_gamma   90.00
#
_symmetry.space_group_name_H-M   'P 1'
#
loop_
_entity.id
_entity.type
_entity.pdbx_description
1 polymer ?
#
loop_
_entity_poly.entity_id
_entity_poly.type
_entity_poly.pdbx_seq_one_letter_code
_entity_poly.pdbx_strand_id
1 'polypeptide(L)'
;MAFFAGLWGPFTHASRAFSQRSFSTTGSFSAIQKMTRVRVVDNSALGNTPYHRPPRCIHVYNKSGVGKVGDRILLAIKGQKKKALIVGHRMPGPQMTPRFDSNNVVLIEDNGNPVGTRIKTPIPTSLRQREGEFSKVLAIAQNFTFDISARTSQDEKGALYWNFFFQTIKYYSLS
;
A
#
# COMPACT_ATOMS: atom_id res chain seq x y z
N MET A 1 70.86 35.07 13.23
CA MET A 1 70.09 34.55 14.37
C MET A 1 68.68 35.11 14.30
N ALA A 2 67.71 34.33 13.82
CA ALA A 2 66.28 34.48 14.14
C ALA A 2 65.59 33.18 13.71
N PHE A 3 64.89 32.58 14.66
CA PHE A 3 64.54 31.17 14.70
C PHE A 3 63.29 30.86 13.87
N PHE A 4 63.31 29.69 13.22
CA PHE A 4 62.15 29.05 12.62
C PHE A 4 61.13 28.66 13.70
N ALA A 5 59.86 28.96 13.48
CA ALA A 5 58.75 28.36 14.22
C ALA A 5 57.65 27.92 13.24
N GLY A 6 57.90 26.81 12.55
CA GLY A 6 56.89 26.11 11.75
C GLY A 6 56.03 25.24 12.66
N LEU A 7 54.84 25.71 13.01
CA LEU A 7 53.83 24.91 13.71
C LEU A 7 53.03 24.09 12.69
N TRP A 8 53.55 22.93 12.31
CA TRP A 8 52.79 21.90 11.58
C TRP A 8 51.87 21.18 12.56
N GLY A 9 50.62 21.63 12.66
CA GLY A 9 49.54 20.82 13.23
C GLY A 9 48.97 19.90 12.14
N PRO A 10 48.69 18.62 12.41
CA PRO A 10 47.96 17.80 11.45
C PRO A 10 46.52 18.32 11.42
N PHE A 11 46.10 18.84 10.27
CA PHE A 11 44.69 19.02 9.97
C PHE A 11 44.05 17.64 9.93
N THR A 12 43.48 17.20 11.06
CA THR A 12 42.63 16.02 11.09
C THR A 12 41.40 16.35 10.25
N HIS A 13 41.43 15.94 8.99
CA HIS A 13 40.29 15.96 8.10
C HIS A 13 39.25 15.02 8.72
N ALA A 14 38.33 15.57 9.52
CA ALA A 14 37.16 14.85 9.98
C ALA A 14 36.30 14.56 8.74
N SER A 15 36.60 13.46 8.07
CA SER A 15 35.71 12.86 7.10
C SER A 15 34.42 12.55 7.85
N ARG A 16 33.44 13.45 7.73
CA ARG A 16 32.04 13.11 7.99
C ARG A 16 31.75 11.97 7.03
N ALA A 17 31.95 10.75 7.49
CA ALA A 17 31.38 9.57 6.88
C ALA A 17 29.88 9.78 6.99
N PHE A 18 29.33 10.48 6.00
CA PHE A 18 27.92 10.55 5.77
C PHE A 18 27.54 9.10 5.59
N SER A 19 26.98 8.50 6.65
CA SER A 19 26.41 7.17 6.57
C SER A 19 25.31 7.30 5.52
N GLN A 20 25.67 7.03 4.28
CA GLN A 20 24.77 6.89 3.17
C GLN A 20 23.99 5.62 3.46
N ARG A 21 23.05 5.73 4.42
CA ARG A 21 21.91 4.84 4.50
C ARG A 21 21.39 4.77 3.08
N SER A 22 21.36 3.59 2.49
CA SER A 22 20.94 3.36 1.12
C SER A 22 19.44 3.63 1.01
N PHE A 23 19.06 4.90 1.11
CA PHE A 23 17.74 5.37 0.78
C PHE A 23 17.63 5.20 -0.74
N SER A 24 16.83 4.23 -1.16
CA SER A 24 16.44 4.12 -2.56
C SER A 24 15.65 5.37 -2.92
N THR A 25 16.33 6.37 -3.51
CA THR A 25 15.82 7.70 -3.88
C THR A 25 14.89 7.69 -5.09
N THR A 26 14.76 6.55 -5.78
CA THR A 26 13.80 6.41 -6.89
C THR A 26 12.37 6.66 -6.39
N GLY A 27 11.51 7.24 -7.21
CA GLY A 27 10.08 7.34 -6.87
C GLY A 27 9.48 5.94 -6.72
N SER A 28 8.68 5.69 -5.68
CA SER A 28 7.83 4.50 -5.66
C SER A 28 6.77 4.65 -6.75
N PHE A 29 6.67 3.70 -7.68
CA PHE A 29 5.57 3.65 -8.65
C PHE A 29 4.22 3.80 -7.93
N SER A 30 3.33 4.59 -8.52
CA SER A 30 2.00 4.83 -7.97
C SER A 30 1.12 3.57 -8.04
N ALA A 31 1.22 2.83 -9.14
CA ALA A 31 0.57 1.54 -9.33
C ALA A 31 1.46 0.39 -8.83
N ILE A 32 0.85 -0.70 -8.36
CA ILE A 32 1.57 -1.89 -7.91
C ILE A 32 1.77 -2.81 -9.11
N GLN A 33 3.03 -3.10 -9.42
CA GLN A 33 3.44 -3.93 -10.56
C GLN A 33 4.74 -4.66 -10.20
N LYS A 34 5.37 -5.35 -11.15
CA LYS A 34 6.67 -5.98 -10.90
C LYS A 34 7.71 -4.94 -10.47
N MET A 35 8.59 -5.33 -9.54
CA MET A 35 9.65 -4.51 -8.95
C MET A 35 9.20 -3.30 -8.10
N THR A 36 7.91 -3.14 -7.84
CA THR A 36 7.44 -2.05 -6.98
C THR A 36 7.75 -2.29 -5.52
N ARG A 37 8.27 -1.26 -4.85
CA ARG A 37 8.41 -1.24 -3.39
C ARG A 37 7.06 -1.03 -2.74
N VAL A 38 6.79 -1.82 -1.71
CA VAL A 38 5.55 -1.77 -0.95
C VAL A 38 5.86 -1.63 0.54
N ARG A 39 4.88 -1.18 1.30
CA ARG A 39 4.92 -1.14 2.75
C ARG A 39 4.06 -2.27 3.30
N VAL A 40 4.67 -3.16 4.06
CA VAL A 40 3.94 -4.18 4.82
C VAL A 40 3.33 -3.51 6.05
N VAL A 41 2.06 -3.78 6.30
CA VAL A 41 1.30 -3.06 7.33
C VAL A 41 0.67 -3.96 8.39
N ASP A 42 1.06 -5.23 8.37
CA ASP A 42 0.75 -6.17 9.42
C ASP A 42 1.78 -6.11 10.57
N ASN A 43 1.40 -6.66 11.71
CA ASN A 43 2.30 -6.85 12.85
C ASN A 43 3.17 -8.12 12.73
N SER A 44 3.31 -8.71 11.53
CA SER A 44 4.10 -9.93 11.37
C SER A 44 5.58 -9.68 11.67
N ALA A 45 6.28 -10.69 12.19
CA ALA A 45 7.72 -10.60 12.42
C ALA A 45 8.48 -10.36 11.10
N LEU A 46 8.00 -10.94 9.99
CA LEU A 46 8.62 -10.79 8.67
C LEU A 46 8.54 -9.35 8.13
N GLY A 47 7.42 -8.66 8.34
CA GLY A 47 7.21 -7.29 7.87
C GLY A 47 7.95 -6.23 8.68
N ASN A 48 8.03 -6.40 10.00
CA ASN A 48 8.53 -5.36 10.91
C ASN A 48 10.04 -5.40 11.16
N THR A 49 10.66 -6.56 10.97
CA THR A 49 12.11 -6.69 11.10
C THR A 49 12.83 -5.92 9.98
N PRO A 50 13.82 -5.08 10.30
CA PRO A 50 14.57 -4.35 9.30
C PRO A 50 15.39 -5.30 8.41
N TYR A 51 15.54 -4.95 7.14
CA TYR A 51 16.36 -5.69 6.18
C TYR A 51 17.02 -4.72 5.19
N HIS A 52 18.18 -5.10 4.66
CA HIS A 52 18.97 -4.24 3.77
C HIS A 52 18.27 -3.95 2.43
N ARG A 53 17.33 -4.81 2.01
CA ARG A 53 16.51 -4.61 0.80
C ARG A 53 15.04 -4.42 1.18
N PRO A 54 14.36 -3.38 0.66
CA PRO A 54 12.94 -3.20 0.89
C PRO A 54 12.14 -4.30 0.18
N PRO A 55 10.92 -4.62 0.66
CA PRO A 55 10.09 -5.64 0.06
C PRO A 55 9.61 -5.20 -1.33
N ARG A 56 9.73 -6.09 -2.32
CA ARG A 56 9.40 -5.82 -3.72
C ARG A 56 8.44 -6.85 -4.29
N CYS A 57 7.47 -6.38 -5.07
CA CYS A 57 6.54 -7.25 -5.79
C CYS A 57 7.28 -7.96 -6.94
N ILE A 58 7.10 -9.28 -7.05
CA ILE A 58 7.67 -10.11 -8.12
C ILE A 58 6.60 -10.41 -9.17
N HIS A 59 5.38 -10.70 -8.73
CA HIS A 59 4.29 -11.12 -9.61
C HIS A 59 2.95 -10.60 -9.09
N VAL A 60 2.10 -10.18 -10.02
CA VAL A 60 0.70 -9.81 -9.73
C VAL A 60 -0.16 -10.91 -10.33
N TYR A 61 -1.07 -11.48 -9.54
CA TYR A 61 -1.98 -12.53 -10.00
C TYR A 61 -3.15 -11.93 -10.81
N ASN A 62 -2.82 -11.21 -11.88
CA ASN A 62 -3.77 -10.58 -12.79
C ASN A 62 -3.22 -10.67 -14.22
N LYS A 63 -4.11 -10.73 -15.22
CA LYS A 63 -3.75 -10.73 -16.64
C LYS A 63 -3.19 -9.38 -17.09
N SER A 64 -3.61 -8.27 -16.48
CA SER A 64 -3.16 -6.91 -16.84
C SER A 64 -1.73 -6.58 -16.39
N GLY A 65 -1.19 -7.33 -15.42
CA GLY A 65 0.11 -7.01 -14.79
C GLY A 65 0.11 -5.82 -13.84
N VAL A 66 -1.04 -5.15 -13.65
CA VAL A 66 -1.21 -4.01 -12.74
C VAL A 66 -2.16 -4.40 -11.61
N GLY A 67 -1.67 -4.32 -10.37
CA GLY A 67 -2.41 -4.69 -9.16
C GLY A 67 -3.25 -3.54 -8.61
N LYS A 68 -4.52 -3.82 -8.32
CA LYS A 68 -5.47 -2.92 -7.66
C LYS A 68 -5.74 -3.39 -6.22
N VAL A 69 -6.46 -2.58 -5.45
CA VAL A 69 -6.95 -2.99 -4.12
C VAL A 69 -7.76 -4.29 -4.23
N GLY A 70 -7.44 -5.26 -3.38
CA GLY A 70 -8.08 -6.58 -3.37
C GLY A 70 -7.42 -7.65 -4.25
N ASP A 71 -6.37 -7.29 -5.00
CA ASP A 71 -5.60 -8.26 -5.78
C ASP A 71 -4.52 -8.93 -4.92
N ARG A 72 -4.23 -10.19 -5.24
CA ARG A 72 -3.13 -10.96 -4.65
C ARG A 72 -1.84 -10.67 -5.43
N ILE A 73 -0.73 -10.58 -4.71
CA ILE A 73 0.61 -10.42 -5.28
C ILE A 73 1.60 -11.39 -4.63
N LEU A 74 2.69 -11.69 -5.34
CA LEU A 74 3.84 -12.38 -4.80
C LEU A 74 4.92 -11.38 -4.43
N LEU A 75 5.36 -11.43 -3.18
CA LEU A 75 6.25 -10.46 -2.58
C LEU A 75 7.56 -11.12 -2.14
N ALA A 76 8.67 -10.45 -2.43
CA ALA A 76 10.00 -10.82 -1.93
C ALA A 76 10.27 -10.04 -0.63
N ILE A 77 10.35 -10.74 0.50
CA ILE A 77 10.68 -10.16 1.81
C ILE A 77 11.80 -10.97 2.44
N LYS A 78 12.89 -10.32 2.87
CA LYS A 78 14.02 -10.98 3.56
C LYS A 78 14.58 -12.21 2.82
N GLY A 79 14.59 -12.16 1.48
CA GLY A 79 15.02 -13.28 0.64
C GLY A 79 14.01 -14.43 0.50
N GLN A 80 12.82 -14.31 1.11
CA GLN A 80 11.74 -15.28 1.01
C GLN A 80 10.64 -14.80 0.07
N LYS A 81 9.95 -15.76 -0.57
CA LYS A 81 8.72 -15.52 -1.32
C LYS A 81 7.50 -15.70 -0.41
N LYS A 82 6.64 -14.70 -0.34
CA LYS A 82 5.37 -14.75 0.40
C LYS A 82 4.26 -14.11 -0.44
N LYS A 83 3.04 -14.61 -0.33
CA LYS A 83 1.89 -13.94 -0.95
C LYS A 83 1.48 -12.74 -0.10
N ALA A 84 0.91 -11.74 -0.74
CA ALA A 84 0.38 -10.57 -0.08
C ALA A 84 -0.92 -10.11 -0.75
N LEU A 85 -1.76 -9.45 0.02
CA LEU A 85 -2.98 -8.78 -0.43
C LEU A 85 -2.71 -7.28 -0.51
N ILE A 86 -3.13 -6.65 -1.62
CA ILE A 86 -3.10 -5.19 -1.73
C ILE A 86 -4.28 -4.60 -0.98
N VAL A 87 -3.98 -3.75 0.00
CA VAL A 87 -4.98 -3.06 0.83
C VAL A 87 -5.13 -1.59 0.42
N GLY A 88 -4.07 -0.98 -0.08
CA GLY A 88 -4.10 0.41 -0.56
C GLY A 88 -2.96 0.68 -1.53
N HIS A 89 -3.20 1.59 -2.47
CA HIS A 89 -2.19 2.04 -3.43
C HIS A 89 -2.24 3.56 -3.61
N ARG A 90 -1.16 4.10 -4.17
CA ARG A 90 -1.02 5.56 -4.41
C ARG A 90 -1.64 6.02 -5.72
N MET A 91 -1.83 5.12 -6.68
CA MET A 91 -2.53 5.40 -7.93
C MET A 91 -3.94 5.93 -7.64
N PRO A 92 -4.38 7.02 -8.29
CA PRO A 92 -5.76 7.47 -8.17
C PRO A 92 -6.70 6.39 -8.73
N GLY A 93 -7.66 5.97 -7.90
CA GLY A 93 -8.69 5.00 -8.26
C GLY A 93 -9.92 5.66 -8.87
N PRO A 94 -11.02 4.90 -9.01
CA PRO A 94 -12.31 5.46 -9.40
C PRO A 94 -12.81 6.47 -8.35
N GLN A 95 -13.76 7.30 -8.75
CA GLN A 95 -14.35 8.31 -7.88
C GLN A 95 -14.89 7.69 -6.59
N MET A 96 -14.78 8.44 -5.50
CA MET A 96 -15.19 8.04 -4.15
C MET A 96 -14.45 6.85 -3.53
N THR A 97 -13.30 6.44 -4.10
CA THR A 97 -12.36 5.52 -3.44
C THR A 97 -11.28 6.26 -2.67
N PRO A 98 -10.83 5.75 -1.51
CA PRO A 98 -9.75 6.38 -0.77
C PRO A 98 -8.42 6.19 -1.48
N ARG A 99 -7.66 7.28 -1.58
CA ARG A 99 -6.28 7.28 -2.08
C ARG A 99 -5.32 7.28 -0.90
N PHE A 100 -4.38 6.34 -0.90
CA PHE A 100 -3.34 6.27 0.13
C PHE A 100 -2.04 6.92 -0.35
N ASP A 101 -1.24 7.47 0.55
CA ASP A 101 0.07 8.02 0.19
C ASP A 101 1.12 6.94 -0.08
N SER A 102 0.92 5.75 0.51
CA SER A 102 1.84 4.62 0.41
C SER A 102 1.13 3.37 -0.13
N ASN A 103 1.90 2.53 -0.82
CA ASN A 103 1.44 1.24 -1.31
C ASN A 103 1.42 0.25 -0.15
N ASN A 104 0.24 -0.01 0.41
CA ASN A 104 0.02 -0.78 1.61
C ASN A 104 -0.39 -2.22 1.27
N VAL A 105 0.32 -3.19 1.86
CA VAL A 105 0.08 -4.61 1.66
C VAL A 105 0.04 -5.37 2.98
N VAL A 106 -0.71 -6.46 3.00
CA VAL A 106 -0.81 -7.39 4.14
C VAL A 106 -0.35 -8.76 3.68
N LEU A 107 0.47 -9.44 4.48
CA LEU A 107 0.96 -10.77 4.13
C LEU A 107 -0.11 -11.83 4.32
N ILE A 108 -0.23 -12.70 3.33
CA ILE A 108 -1.14 -13.84 3.33
C ILE A 108 -0.39 -15.13 3.02
N GLU A 109 -0.89 -16.22 3.57
CA GLU A 109 -0.44 -17.55 3.22
C GLU A 109 -1.11 -18.05 1.93
N ASP A 110 -0.67 -19.20 1.45
CA ASP A 110 -1.27 -19.85 0.28
C ASP A 110 -2.73 -20.24 0.52
N ASN A 111 -3.09 -20.49 1.78
CA ASN A 111 -4.44 -20.83 2.24
C ASN A 111 -5.38 -19.61 2.36
N GLY A 112 -4.89 -18.39 2.11
CA GLY A 112 -5.65 -17.15 2.29
C GLY A 112 -5.72 -16.64 3.74
N ASN A 113 -5.08 -17.33 4.68
CA ASN A 113 -4.95 -16.84 6.06
C ASN A 113 -3.97 -15.67 6.13
N PRO A 114 -4.25 -14.62 6.93
CA PRO A 114 -3.28 -13.57 7.20
C PRO A 114 -2.12 -14.10 8.05
N VAL A 115 -0.91 -13.66 7.75
CA VAL A 115 0.29 -14.03 8.54
C VAL A 115 0.37 -13.20 9.83
N GLY A 116 -0.12 -11.96 9.79
CA GLY A 116 -0.20 -11.08 10.95
C GLY A 116 -1.51 -11.22 11.72
N THR A 117 -1.48 -10.85 13.00
CA THR A 117 -2.61 -10.90 13.93
C THR A 117 -3.34 -9.55 14.05
N ARG A 118 -2.72 -8.43 13.66
CA ARG A 118 -3.28 -7.08 13.81
C ARG A 118 -2.87 -6.16 12.66
N ILE A 119 -3.85 -5.46 12.08
CA ILE A 119 -3.62 -4.41 11.07
C ILE A 119 -4.05 -3.07 11.65
N LYS A 120 -3.10 -2.16 11.88
CA LYS A 120 -3.36 -0.84 12.47
C LYS A 120 -3.79 0.21 11.45
N THR A 121 -3.33 0.09 10.20
CA THR A 121 -3.71 1.04 9.16
C THR A 121 -5.14 0.82 8.70
N PRO A 122 -5.82 1.89 8.28
CA PRO A 122 -7.20 1.75 7.88
C PRO A 122 -7.31 0.98 6.55
N ILE A 123 -8.31 0.12 6.47
CA ILE A 123 -8.61 -0.72 5.32
C ILE A 123 -9.82 -0.13 4.58
N PRO A 124 -9.81 -0.02 3.24
CA PRO A 124 -10.97 0.50 2.51
C PRO A 124 -12.16 -0.46 2.61
N THR A 125 -13.39 0.07 2.76
CA THR A 125 -14.61 -0.73 2.87
C THR A 125 -14.95 -1.50 1.59
N SER A 126 -14.38 -1.14 0.44
CA SER A 126 -14.51 -1.89 -0.82
C SER A 126 -14.03 -3.34 -0.71
N LEU A 127 -13.12 -3.66 0.20
CA LEU A 127 -12.70 -5.05 0.44
C LEU A 127 -13.77 -5.92 1.12
N ARG A 128 -14.77 -5.32 1.78
CA ARG A 128 -15.86 -6.08 2.42
C ARG A 128 -16.79 -6.78 1.42
N GLN A 129 -16.85 -6.29 0.18
CA GLN A 129 -17.60 -6.96 -0.88
C GLN A 129 -17.08 -8.37 -1.17
N ARG A 130 -15.81 -8.63 -0.87
CA ARG A 130 -15.13 -9.92 -1.09
C ARG A 130 -14.95 -10.68 0.22
N GLU A 131 -15.93 -10.57 1.13
CA GLU A 131 -15.90 -11.19 2.46
C GLU A 131 -15.66 -12.70 2.43
N GLY A 132 -16.03 -13.42 1.36
CA GLY A 132 -15.79 -14.86 1.24
C GLY A 132 -14.30 -15.24 1.21
N GLU A 133 -13.46 -14.51 0.48
CA GLU A 133 -12.03 -14.88 0.32
C GLU A 133 -11.13 -14.31 1.41
N PHE A 134 -11.51 -13.17 1.99
CA PHE A 134 -10.65 -12.40 2.89
C PHE A 134 -11.28 -12.19 4.28
N SER A 135 -12.25 -13.01 4.70
CA SER A 135 -12.98 -12.84 5.96
C SER A 135 -12.04 -12.74 7.16
N LYS A 136 -11.02 -13.61 7.21
CA LYS A 136 -10.02 -13.60 8.29
C LYS A 136 -9.15 -12.34 8.32
N VAL A 137 -8.85 -11.77 7.14
CA VAL A 137 -8.10 -10.51 7.04
C VAL A 137 -8.96 -9.34 7.56
N LEU A 138 -10.24 -9.31 7.16
CA LEU A 138 -11.19 -8.28 7.57
C LEU A 138 -11.50 -8.34 9.06
N ALA A 139 -11.57 -9.54 9.65
CA ALA A 139 -11.79 -9.73 11.09
C ALA A 139 -10.66 -9.16 11.96
N ILE A 140 -9.45 -9.08 11.42
CA ILE A 140 -8.25 -8.57 12.11
C ILE A 140 -8.09 -7.04 11.97
N ALA A 141 -8.79 -6.43 11.01
CA ALA A 141 -8.71 -5.02 10.72
C ALA A 141 -9.42 -4.18 11.79
N GLN A 142 -8.75 -3.14 12.27
CA GLN A 142 -9.29 -2.30 13.35
C GLN A 142 -10.06 -1.10 12.82
N ASN A 143 -9.48 -0.43 11.82
CA ASN A 143 -10.01 0.81 11.28
C ASN A 143 -10.41 0.59 9.82
N PHE A 144 -11.53 1.18 9.43
CA PHE A 144 -12.00 1.14 8.05
C PHE A 144 -12.10 2.55 7.49
N THR A 145 -11.53 2.77 6.31
CA THR A 145 -11.77 3.99 5.54
C THR A 145 -12.98 3.76 4.67
N PHE A 146 -13.95 4.66 4.80
CA PHE A 146 -15.18 4.60 4.02
C PHE A 146 -14.90 4.85 2.53
N ASP A 147 -15.50 4.02 1.70
CA ASP A 147 -15.43 4.04 0.23
C ASP A 147 -16.87 3.89 -0.30
N ILE A 148 -17.35 4.88 -1.06
CA ILE A 148 -18.74 4.88 -1.56
C ILE A 148 -18.90 3.95 -2.76
N SER A 149 -17.82 3.67 -3.50
CA SER A 149 -17.85 2.71 -4.63
C SER A 149 -18.25 1.31 -4.17
N ALA A 150 -18.09 1.01 -2.88
CA ALA A 150 -18.51 -0.25 -2.29
C ALA A 150 -20.05 -0.46 -2.30
N ARG A 151 -20.83 0.59 -2.55
CA ARG A 151 -22.30 0.59 -2.48
C ARG A 151 -22.96 0.33 -3.85
N THR A 152 -22.28 0.64 -4.95
CA THR A 152 -22.88 0.61 -6.29
C THR A 152 -22.99 -0.78 -6.92
N SER A 153 -22.28 -1.80 -6.43
CA SER A 153 -22.32 -3.15 -7.02
C SER A 153 -23.17 -4.16 -6.24
N GLN A 154 -23.68 -3.82 -5.05
CA GLN A 154 -24.62 -4.69 -4.31
C GLN A 154 -26.09 -4.33 -4.56
N ASP A 155 -26.37 -3.13 -5.06
CA ASP A 155 -27.73 -2.67 -5.29
C ASP A 155 -27.95 -2.23 -6.76
N GLU A 156 -28.15 -3.18 -7.69
CA GLU A 156 -28.72 -2.83 -9.01
C GLU A 156 -30.08 -2.10 -8.85
N LYS A 157 -30.81 -2.41 -7.77
CA LYS A 157 -32.05 -1.73 -7.36
C LYS A 157 -31.83 -0.29 -6.88
N GLY A 158 -30.67 0.01 -6.28
CA GLY A 158 -30.31 1.34 -5.80
C GLY A 158 -29.89 2.28 -6.94
N ALA A 159 -29.18 1.76 -7.94
CA ALA A 159 -28.82 2.51 -9.15
C ALA A 159 -30.07 2.97 -9.94
N LEU A 160 -31.10 2.12 -10.02
CA LEU A 160 -32.38 2.50 -10.60
C LEU A 160 -33.12 3.57 -9.79
N TYR A 161 -33.07 3.50 -8.46
CA TYR A 161 -33.73 4.49 -7.59
C TYR A 161 -33.09 5.88 -7.69
N TRP A 162 -31.76 5.96 -7.77
CA TRP A 162 -31.05 7.23 -7.98
C TRP A 162 -31.25 7.77 -9.39
N ASN A 163 -31.24 6.92 -10.42
CA ASN A 163 -31.56 7.37 -11.78
C ASN A 163 -32.99 7.89 -11.88
N PHE A 164 -33.97 7.22 -11.25
CA PHE A 164 -35.35 7.70 -11.19
C PHE A 164 -35.47 9.02 -10.41
N PHE A 165 -34.79 9.14 -9.27
CA PHE A 165 -34.78 10.38 -8.48
C PHE A 165 -34.16 11.56 -9.23
N PHE A 166 -33.02 11.37 -9.91
CA PHE A 166 -32.40 12.41 -10.74
C PHE A 166 -33.24 12.77 -11.96
N GLN A 167 -33.96 11.80 -12.54
CA GLN A 167 -34.85 12.04 -13.68
C GLN A 167 -36.11 12.81 -13.24
N THR A 168 -36.66 12.53 -12.07
CA THR A 168 -37.77 13.27 -11.45
C THR A 168 -37.38 14.70 -11.09
N ILE A 169 -36.19 14.93 -10.53
CA ILE A 169 -35.70 16.30 -10.24
C ILE A 169 -35.51 17.11 -11.53
N LYS A 170 -34.99 16.49 -12.60
CA LYS A 170 -34.90 17.16 -13.91
C LYS A 170 -36.28 17.56 -14.45
N TYR A 171 -37.29 16.71 -14.27
CA TYR A 171 -38.67 17.00 -14.70
C TYR A 171 -39.32 18.14 -13.89
N TYR A 172 -39.02 18.25 -12.59
CA TYR A 172 -39.56 19.32 -11.73
C TYR A 172 -38.83 20.66 -11.87
N SER A 173 -37.63 20.69 -12.45
CA SER A 173 -36.85 21.93 -12.68
C SER A 173 -37.15 22.59 -14.02
N LEU A 174 -37.97 21.99 -14.88
CA LEU A 174 -38.31 22.46 -16.23
C LEU A 174 -39.79 22.86 -16.39
N SER A 175 -40.54 22.94 -15.28
CA SER A 175 -41.89 23.51 -15.21
C SER A 175 -41.88 24.77 -14.36
#